data_AF-A0A3P6SLZ0-F1
#
_entry.id   AF-A0A3P6SLZ0-F1
#
_cell.length_a   1.000
_cell.length_b   1.000
_cell.length_c   1.000
_cell.angle_alpha   90.00
_cell.angle_beta   90.00
_cell.angle_gamma   90.00
#
_symmetry.space_group_name_H-M   'P 1'
#
loop_
_entity.id
_entity.type
_entity.pdbx_description
1 polymer ?
#
loop_
_entity_poly.entity_id
_entity_poly.type
_entity_poly.pdbx_seq_one_letter_code
_entity_poly.pdbx_strand_id
1 'polypeptide(L)'
;MMEHEWPQNWPELNGQLRELSRQGSLHCAIVFAILRRVVENVATLASVANARRRKDMHSAICDTASEFVTDALSVLSVCPVDSLGTLAAKNIFGWLTELCSCMTSVSLEQHLIQIVDTVIRYLSTAERNIYEQAAQCLAAIATRKK
;
A
#
# COMPACT_ATOMS: atom_id res chain seq x y z
N MET A 1 5.45 15.58 -9.89
CA MET A 1 4.16 16.19 -9.52
C MET A 1 3.86 15.95 -8.05
N MET A 2 3.61 14.72 -7.59
CA MET A 2 3.26 14.42 -6.17
C MET A 2 4.24 15.02 -5.15
N GLU A 3 5.55 14.83 -5.31
CA GLU A 3 6.56 15.39 -4.38
C GLU A 3 6.53 16.92 -4.28
N HIS A 4 6.09 17.60 -5.33
CA HIS A 4 6.06 19.06 -5.43
C HIS A 4 4.71 19.67 -5.07
N GLU A 5 3.61 18.94 -5.29
CA GLU A 5 2.24 19.47 -5.16
C GLU A 5 1.46 18.87 -3.98
N TRP A 6 1.51 17.55 -3.79
CA TRP A 6 0.81 16.86 -2.69
C TRP A 6 1.59 16.87 -1.36
N PRO A 7 0.98 17.20 -0.20
CA PRO A 7 -0.48 17.22 0.03
C PRO A 7 -1.18 18.59 -0.12
N GLN A 8 -0.50 19.72 0.07
CA GLN A 8 -1.18 21.02 0.22
C GLN A 8 -1.75 21.59 -1.09
N ASN A 9 -1.07 21.41 -2.22
CA ASN A 9 -1.50 21.99 -3.51
C ASN A 9 -2.31 21.00 -4.35
N TRP A 10 -2.48 19.77 -3.88
CA TRP A 10 -3.26 18.73 -4.55
C TRP A 10 -4.05 17.87 -3.53
N PRO A 11 -4.94 18.47 -2.72
CA PRO A 11 -5.62 17.78 -1.62
C PRO A 11 -6.56 16.64 -2.06
N GLU A 12 -7.13 16.73 -3.26
CA GLU A 12 -8.08 15.78 -3.83
C GLU A 12 -7.43 14.48 -4.34
N LEU A 13 -6.11 14.44 -4.43
CA LEU A 13 -5.36 13.31 -5.01
C LEU A 13 -5.73 11.96 -4.38
N ASN A 14 -5.85 11.90 -3.05
CA ASN A 14 -6.18 10.66 -2.38
C ASN A 14 -7.59 10.17 -2.76
N GLY A 15 -8.56 11.08 -2.86
CA GLY A 15 -9.91 10.75 -3.33
C GLY A 15 -9.90 10.22 -4.76
N GLN A 16 -9.16 10.88 -5.66
CA GLN A 16 -9.01 10.47 -7.06
C GLN A 16 -8.35 9.09 -7.19
N LEU A 17 -7.28 8.83 -6.44
CA LEU A 17 -6.60 7.52 -6.44
C LEU A 17 -7.50 6.40 -5.91
N ARG A 18 -8.29 6.67 -4.86
CA ARG A 18 -9.26 5.70 -4.33
C ARG A 18 -10.39 5.41 -5.31
N GLU A 19 -10.87 6.42 -6.04
CA GLU A 19 -11.87 6.22 -7.10
C GLU A 19 -11.29 5.36 -8.23
N LEU A 20 -10.08 5.70 -8.70
CA LEU A 20 -9.39 4.95 -9.75
C LEU A 20 -9.13 3.50 -9.35
N SER A 21 -8.72 3.24 -8.11
CA SER A 21 -8.42 1.87 -7.65
C SER A 21 -9.62 0.93 -7.71
N ARG A 22 -10.84 1.47 -7.74
CA ARG A 22 -12.11 0.73 -7.82
C ARG A 22 -12.60 0.51 -9.25
N GLN A 23 -11.97 1.10 -10.27
CA GLN A 23 -12.38 0.98 -11.68
C GLN A 23 -11.94 -0.34 -12.34
N GLY A 24 -11.18 -1.18 -11.65
CA GLY A 24 -10.77 -2.50 -12.11
C GLY A 24 -9.34 -2.86 -11.74
N SER A 25 -8.97 -4.12 -11.94
CA SER A 25 -7.69 -4.66 -11.46
C SER A 25 -6.45 -3.94 -12.03
N LEU A 26 -6.50 -3.48 -13.27
CA LEU A 26 -5.39 -2.71 -13.86
C LEU A 26 -5.20 -1.36 -13.16
N HIS A 27 -6.28 -0.58 -12.99
CA HIS A 27 -6.22 0.71 -12.30
C HIS A 27 -5.80 0.54 -10.84
N CYS A 28 -6.34 -0.49 -10.17
CA CYS A 28 -5.93 -0.89 -8.83
C CYS A 28 -4.41 -1.14 -8.76
N ALA A 29 -3.88 -1.96 -9.66
CA ALA A 29 -2.45 -2.25 -9.70
C ALA A 29 -1.60 -0.98 -9.86
N ILE A 30 -2.00 -0.08 -10.76
CA ILE A 30 -1.28 1.19 -11.01
C ILE A 30 -1.33 2.07 -9.76
N VAL A 31 -2.50 2.22 -9.13
CA VAL A 31 -2.65 3.05 -7.92
C VAL A 31 -1.76 2.54 -6.81
N PHE A 32 -1.78 1.24 -6.51
CA PHE A 32 -0.93 0.68 -5.44
C PHE A 32 0.56 0.71 -5.78
N ALA A 33 0.94 0.63 -7.06
CA ALA A 33 2.33 0.87 -7.48
C ALA A 33 2.77 2.32 -7.22
N ILE A 34 1.90 3.30 -7.51
CA ILE A 34 2.15 4.73 -7.25
C ILE A 34 2.28 4.97 -5.73
N LEU A 35 1.33 4.45 -4.94
CA LEU A 35 1.35 4.59 -3.49
C LEU A 35 2.61 3.97 -2.88
N ARG A 36 3.01 2.78 -3.35
CA ARG A 36 4.27 2.14 -2.94
C ARG A 36 5.45 3.06 -3.20
N ARG A 37 5.58 3.61 -4.41
CA ARG A 37 6.68 4.51 -4.75
C ARG A 37 6.71 5.77 -3.88
N VAL A 38 5.55 6.30 -3.52
CA VAL A 38 5.46 7.48 -2.65
C VAL A 38 5.96 7.15 -1.24
N VAL A 39 5.54 6.01 -0.68
CA VAL A 39 6.04 5.53 0.62
C VAL A 39 7.54 5.32 0.57
N GLU A 40 8.05 4.65 -0.47
CA GLU A 40 9.50 4.45 -0.69
C GLU A 40 10.25 5.78 -0.69
N ASN A 41 9.81 6.76 -1.48
CA ASN A 41 10.51 8.05 -1.60
C ASN A 41 10.48 8.87 -0.30
N VAL A 42 9.38 8.79 0.46
CA VAL A 42 9.18 9.61 1.68
C VAL A 42 9.84 8.98 2.89
N ALA A 43 9.71 7.66 3.07
CA ALA A 43 10.08 6.99 4.31
C ALA A 43 11.30 6.07 4.17
N THR A 44 11.39 5.28 3.09
CA THR A 44 12.47 4.29 2.92
C THR A 44 13.76 4.92 2.38
N LEU A 45 13.66 5.63 1.25
CA LEU A 45 14.79 6.27 0.56
C LEU A 45 15.05 7.69 1.06
N ALA A 46 14.04 8.32 1.66
CA ALA A 46 14.05 9.72 2.08
C ALA A 46 14.55 10.69 0.98
N SER A 47 14.21 10.40 -0.28
CA SER A 47 14.70 11.10 -1.48
C SER A 47 14.11 12.51 -1.63
N VAL A 48 13.03 12.82 -0.91
CA VAL A 48 12.47 14.18 -0.84
C VAL A 48 13.45 15.09 -0.09
N ALA A 49 14.23 15.87 -0.85
CA ALA A 49 15.33 16.69 -0.32
C ALA A 49 14.90 17.68 0.77
N ASN A 50 13.73 18.30 0.60
CA ASN A 50 13.20 19.24 1.59
C ASN A 50 12.60 18.49 2.78
N ALA A 51 13.24 18.61 3.96
CA ALA A 51 12.83 17.90 5.17
C ALA A 51 11.43 18.28 5.68
N ARG A 52 11.05 19.56 5.58
CA ARG A 52 9.70 20.01 5.95
C ARG A 52 8.66 19.36 5.03
N ARG A 53 8.93 19.38 3.72
CA ARG A 53 8.06 18.75 2.72
C ARG A 53 7.90 17.25 2.97
N ARG A 54 9.01 16.55 3.24
CA ARG A 54 9.00 15.12 3.53
C ARG A 54 8.16 14.81 4.78
N LYS A 55 8.26 15.64 5.82
CA LYS A 55 7.43 15.50 7.04
C LYS A 55 5.94 15.68 6.73
N ASP A 56 5.59 16.70 5.95
CA ASP A 56 4.19 16.95 5.56
C ASP A 56 3.62 15.78 4.76
N MET A 57 4.39 15.26 3.79
CA MET A 57 4.01 14.07 3.02
C MET A 57 3.86 12.84 3.92
N HIS A 58 4.80 12.61 4.85
CA HIS A 58 4.71 11.49 5.78
C HIS A 58 3.44 11.56 6.63
N SER A 59 3.07 12.74 7.15
CA SER A 59 1.82 12.94 7.89
C SER A 59 0.61 12.56 7.03
N ALA A 60 0.55 13.08 5.80
CA ALA A 60 -0.56 12.81 4.90
C ALA A 60 -0.67 11.32 4.50
N ILE A 61 0.45 10.59 4.42
CA ILE A 61 0.43 9.13 4.25
C ILE A 61 -0.19 8.47 5.49
N CYS A 62 0.25 8.82 6.70
CA CYS A 62 -0.32 8.28 7.94
C CYS A 62 -1.83 8.51 8.05
N ASP A 63 -2.28 9.72 7.68
CA ASP A 63 -3.67 10.16 7.80
C ASP A 63 -4.59 9.38 6.84
N THR A 64 -4.07 8.97 5.67
CA THR A 64 -4.87 8.28 4.64
C THR A 64 -4.61 6.77 4.56
N ALA A 65 -3.58 6.26 5.23
CA ALA A 65 -3.20 4.85 5.20
C ALA A 65 -4.37 3.92 5.57
N SER A 66 -5.14 4.26 6.60
CA SER A 66 -6.28 3.44 7.06
C SER A 66 -7.30 3.16 5.95
N GLU A 67 -7.60 4.17 5.15
CA GLU A 67 -8.59 4.08 4.08
C GLU A 67 -8.09 3.23 2.93
N PHE A 68 -6.84 3.43 2.53
CA PHE A 68 -6.21 2.63 1.49
C PHE A 68 -5.98 1.18 1.92
N VAL A 69 -5.70 0.92 3.20
CA VAL A 69 -5.62 -0.45 3.73
C VAL A 69 -6.99 -1.11 3.64
N THR A 70 -8.06 -0.41 4.04
CA THR A 70 -9.42 -0.95 3.91
C THR A 70 -9.77 -1.29 2.46
N ASP A 71 -9.47 -0.39 1.52
CA ASP A 71 -9.71 -0.63 0.09
C ASP A 71 -8.86 -1.79 -0.44
N ALA A 72 -7.58 -1.88 -0.06
CA ALA A 72 -6.68 -2.95 -0.42
C ALA A 72 -7.20 -4.32 0.03
N LEU A 73 -7.62 -4.42 1.30
CA LEU A 73 -8.14 -5.67 1.87
C LEU A 73 -9.46 -6.07 1.23
N SER A 74 -10.32 -5.10 0.90
CA SER A 74 -11.55 -5.35 0.14
C SER A 74 -11.24 -5.95 -1.23
N VAL A 75 -10.28 -5.38 -1.97
CA VAL A 75 -9.85 -5.93 -3.27
C VAL A 75 -9.29 -7.34 -3.12
N LEU A 76 -8.39 -7.56 -2.16
CA LEU A 76 -7.80 -8.88 -1.88
C LEU A 76 -8.81 -9.94 -1.42
N SER A 77 -9.97 -9.54 -0.90
CA SER A 77 -11.01 -10.48 -0.47
C SER A 77 -11.72 -11.17 -1.64
N VAL A 78 -11.86 -10.46 -2.76
CA VAL A 78 -12.60 -10.90 -3.96
C VAL A 78 -11.74 -10.95 -5.22
N CYS A 79 -10.42 -10.79 -5.09
CA CYS A 79 -9.52 -10.68 -6.24
C CYS A 79 -9.52 -11.97 -7.08
N PRO A 80 -9.81 -11.90 -8.39
CA PRO A 80 -9.70 -13.07 -9.24
C PRO A 80 -8.24 -13.46 -9.41
N VAL A 81 -7.95 -14.76 -9.43
CA VAL A 81 -6.59 -15.30 -9.66
C VAL A 81 -6.28 -15.34 -11.17
N ASP A 82 -6.62 -14.28 -11.89
CA ASP A 82 -6.31 -14.10 -13.30
C ASP A 82 -5.06 -13.21 -13.49
N SER A 83 -4.75 -12.85 -14.74
CA SER A 83 -3.58 -12.03 -15.04
C SER A 83 -3.55 -10.68 -14.34
N LEU A 84 -4.69 -9.97 -14.35
CA LEU A 84 -4.78 -8.60 -13.87
C LEU A 84 -5.07 -8.55 -12.38
N GLY A 85 -5.90 -9.46 -11.85
CA GLY A 85 -6.13 -9.61 -10.43
C GLY A 85 -4.84 -10.00 -9.70
N THR A 86 -4.08 -10.96 -10.23
CA THR A 86 -2.76 -11.28 -9.66
C THR A 86 -1.81 -10.08 -9.67
N LEU A 87 -1.83 -9.26 -10.74
CA LEU A 87 -1.03 -8.04 -10.81
C LEU A 87 -1.46 -7.01 -9.75
N ALA A 88 -2.76 -6.83 -9.56
CA ALA A 88 -3.30 -5.95 -8.52
C ALA A 88 -2.88 -6.41 -7.12
N ALA A 89 -3.10 -7.69 -6.82
CA ALA A 89 -2.74 -8.27 -5.53
C ALA A 89 -1.24 -8.15 -5.23
N LYS A 90 -0.36 -8.39 -6.22
CA LYS A 90 1.08 -8.19 -6.07
C LYS A 90 1.46 -6.74 -5.73
N ASN A 91 0.83 -5.76 -6.39
CA ASN A 91 1.11 -4.36 -6.10
C ASN A 91 0.56 -3.94 -4.73
N ILE A 92 -0.58 -4.48 -4.32
CA ILE A 92 -1.12 -4.30 -2.96
C ILE A 92 -0.14 -4.88 -1.93
N PHE A 93 0.36 -6.11 -2.11
CA PHE A 93 1.34 -6.70 -1.20
C PHE A 93 2.64 -5.91 -1.14
N GLY A 94 3.13 -5.43 -2.28
CA GLY A 94 4.29 -4.56 -2.32
C GLY A 94 4.08 -3.28 -1.52
N TRP A 95 2.94 -2.61 -1.69
CA TRP A 95 2.60 -1.42 -0.92
C TRP A 95 2.44 -1.70 0.57
N LEU A 96 1.71 -2.76 0.96
CA LEU A 96 1.55 -3.16 2.37
C LEU A 96 2.91 -3.49 3.01
N THR A 97 3.80 -4.16 2.27
CA THR A 97 5.16 -4.47 2.73
C THR A 97 5.94 -3.20 3.08
N GLU A 98 5.96 -2.22 2.18
CA GLU A 98 6.64 -0.94 2.43
C GLU A 98 5.98 -0.19 3.59
N LEU A 99 4.65 -0.05 3.55
CA LEU A 99 3.87 0.66 4.57
C LEU A 99 4.11 0.08 5.97
N CYS A 100 4.02 -1.23 6.11
CA CYS A 100 4.25 -1.92 7.38
C CYS A 100 5.71 -1.81 7.84
N SER A 101 6.67 -1.82 6.92
CA SER A 101 8.10 -1.81 7.26
C SER A 101 8.59 -0.45 7.78
N CYS A 102 8.06 0.65 7.22
CA CYS A 102 8.58 1.99 7.51
C CYS A 102 7.62 2.88 8.31
N MET A 103 6.36 2.46 8.53
CA MET A 103 5.37 3.28 9.23
C MET A 103 4.83 2.62 10.50
N THR A 104 4.70 3.46 11.53
CA THR A 104 4.03 3.15 12.78
C THR A 104 2.94 4.19 13.01
N SER A 105 1.68 3.78 12.91
CA SER A 105 0.54 4.62 13.26
C SER A 105 -0.51 3.78 13.97
N VAL A 106 -1.27 4.40 14.89
CA VAL A 106 -2.37 3.72 15.59
C VAL A 106 -3.39 3.16 14.59
N SER A 107 -3.63 3.87 13.50
CA SER A 107 -4.51 3.42 12.42
C SER A 107 -4.00 2.14 11.75
N LEU A 108 -2.70 2.03 11.47
CA LEU A 108 -2.13 0.82 10.86
C LEU A 108 -2.18 -0.37 11.83
N GLU A 109 -1.89 -0.15 13.12
CA GLU A 109 -1.93 -1.20 14.15
C GLU A 109 -3.31 -1.88 14.25
N GLN A 110 -4.39 -1.10 14.08
CA GLN A 110 -5.77 -1.62 14.10
C GLN A 110 -6.06 -2.59 12.94
N HIS A 111 -5.32 -2.51 11.83
CA HIS A 111 -5.55 -3.33 10.65
C HIS A 111 -4.63 -4.54 10.55
N LEU A 112 -3.59 -4.66 11.40
CA LEU A 112 -2.57 -5.72 11.24
C LEU A 112 -3.14 -7.12 11.24
N ILE A 113 -4.08 -7.42 12.14
CA ILE A 113 -4.73 -8.73 12.21
C ILE A 113 -5.44 -9.03 10.90
N GLN A 114 -6.23 -8.07 10.41
CA GLN A 114 -6.98 -8.21 9.16
C GLN A 114 -6.06 -8.34 7.94
N ILE A 115 -4.92 -7.63 7.93
CA ILE A 115 -3.89 -7.77 6.91
C ILE A 115 -3.34 -9.20 6.93
N VAL A 116 -2.93 -9.70 8.09
CA VAL A 116 -2.38 -11.06 8.23
C VAL A 116 -3.39 -12.12 7.77
N ASP A 117 -4.63 -12.07 8.25
CA ASP A 117 -5.69 -13.02 7.87
C ASP A 117 -5.96 -13.00 6.36
N THR A 118 -5.91 -11.82 5.75
CA THR A 118 -6.12 -11.65 4.32
C THR A 118 -4.95 -12.21 3.51
N VAL A 119 -3.71 -11.89 3.90
CA VAL A 119 -2.50 -12.25 3.16
C VAL A 119 -2.19 -13.75 3.27
N ILE A 120 -2.46 -14.38 4.42
CA ILE A 120 -2.22 -15.83 4.62
C ILE A 120 -2.96 -16.67 3.58
N ARG A 121 -4.17 -16.26 3.16
CA ARG A 121 -4.95 -17.00 2.15
C ARG A 121 -4.23 -17.16 0.80
N TYR A 122 -3.26 -16.28 0.51
CA TYR A 122 -2.49 -16.31 -0.73
C TYR A 122 -1.23 -17.18 -0.66
N LEU A 123 -0.85 -17.69 0.51
CA LEU A 123 0.32 -18.58 0.66
C LEU A 123 0.12 -19.94 -0.06
N SER A 124 -1.13 -20.36 -0.25
CA SER A 124 -1.49 -21.60 -0.95
C SER A 124 -1.73 -21.39 -2.46
N THR A 125 -1.54 -20.18 -2.98
CA THR A 125 -1.84 -19.80 -4.36
C THR A 125 -0.55 -19.74 -5.17
N ALA A 126 -0.31 -20.74 -6.03
CA ALA A 126 0.92 -20.87 -6.82
C ALA A 126 0.96 -19.90 -8.02
N GLU A 127 -0.18 -19.39 -8.43
CA GLU A 127 -0.39 -18.63 -9.64
C GLU A 127 0.54 -17.41 -9.71
N ARG A 128 1.42 -17.43 -10.71
CA ARG A 128 2.41 -16.38 -10.97
C ARG A 128 3.25 -16.03 -9.74
N ASN A 129 3.51 -16.97 -8.85
CA ASN A 129 4.32 -16.78 -7.63
C ASN A 129 3.75 -15.71 -6.69
N ILE A 130 2.42 -15.58 -6.62
CA ILE A 130 1.78 -14.64 -5.68
C ILE A 130 2.06 -15.00 -4.22
N TYR A 131 2.21 -16.30 -3.91
CA TYR A 131 2.61 -16.79 -2.59
C TYR A 131 3.94 -16.18 -2.10
N GLU A 132 4.91 -15.91 -2.98
CA GLU A 132 6.19 -15.30 -2.60
C GLU A 132 5.99 -13.86 -2.10
N GLN A 133 5.13 -13.10 -2.77
CA GLN A 133 4.81 -11.72 -2.39
C GLN A 133 3.99 -11.68 -1.09
N ALA A 134 3.07 -12.62 -0.91
CA ALA A 134 2.34 -12.78 0.35
C ALA A 134 3.29 -13.12 1.51
N ALA A 135 4.22 -14.05 1.31
CA ALA A 135 5.22 -14.42 2.31
C ALA A 135 6.13 -13.25 2.67
N GLN A 136 6.59 -12.46 1.68
CA GLN A 136 7.39 -11.25 1.92
C GLN A 136 6.62 -10.22 2.75
N CYS A 137 5.35 -9.99 2.45
CA CYS A 137 4.50 -9.07 3.22
C CYS A 137 4.35 -9.53 4.68
N LEU A 138 4.11 -10.82 4.91
CA LEU A 138 3.99 -11.38 6.27
C LEU A 138 5.32 -11.29 7.04
N ALA A 139 6.44 -11.56 6.38
CA ALA A 139 7.77 -11.44 6.97
C ALA A 139 8.08 -9.98 7.37
N ALA A 140 7.70 -9.02 6.53
CA ALA A 140 7.83 -7.60 6.85
C ALA A 140 7.01 -7.23 8.09
N ILE A 141 5.76 -7.71 8.21
CA ILE A 141 4.92 -7.48 9.39
C ILE A 141 5.54 -8.10 10.64
N ALA A 142 6.05 -9.33 10.55
CA ALA A 142 6.63 -10.06 11.69
C ALA A 142 7.93 -9.41 12.21
N THR A 143 8.66 -8.71 11.35
CA THR A 143 9.95 -8.07 11.68
C THR A 143 9.83 -6.59 12.05
N ARG A 144 8.61 -6.04 12.11
CA ARG A 144 8.36 -4.64 12.48
C ARG A 144 8.92 -4.34 13.87
N LYS A 145 9.64 -3.22 13.97
CA LYS A 145 10.03 -2.64 15.26
C LYS A 145 8.82 -1.91 15.84
N LYS A 146 8.43 -2.28 17.06
CA LYS A 146 7.37 -1.60 17.83
C LYS A 146 7.83 -0.25 18.32
#